data_AF-A0A6N7Y2T4-F1
#
_entry.id   AF-A0A6N7Y2T4-F1
#
_cell.length_a   1.000
_cell.length_b   1.000
_cell.length_c   1.000
_cell.angle_alpha   90.00
_cell.angle_beta   90.00
_cell.angle_gamma   90.00
#
_symmetry.space_group_name_H-M   'P 1'
#
loop_
_entity.id
_entity.type
_entity.pdbx_description
1 polymer ?
#
loop_
_entity_poly.entity_id
_entity_poly.type
_entity_poly.pdbx_seq_one_letter_code
_entity_poly.pdbx_strand_id
1 'polypeptide(L)'
;MKVAIMGASDSVEKIYGVLSKEHRNIEFVKYAEDEIKKLIDMARNIDLTIDGIFLTGIGVYSELSSKIKFEQPVVYTERGIIGIIKALCEFRSDFGDTKDLKIALDIIKEKDLIDVFNEFNIEVKDYDIQRYLPNKSEEDYIKYYLGKYENKEIDCIFTSFGYIYNYFKTQDIPVYRIQATNIDIKNRFIQLENSIKFKNIHERVIQIQIIQVVGEENKLLQEEILIYSKEIEGMMQVIEPNEYLIISNKGALLSSENINSLSRIINNCKLNNIIIGVGIGEGLTLYQSETNARNALRKSISEKQGNVYFYDGQNVIGPIMSKGQIKYKNLSDEKTIQLSKEIGISSQYIEKINGVINKLGRDEFTSQELAEILSISERSANRILKKIIDTGYGEESNLENSLGPGRPRRKIKMKLSK
;
A
#
# COMPACT_ATOMS: atom_id res chain seq x y z
N MET A 1 -8.53 17.20 -12.53
CA MET A 1 -7.58 16.19 -12.04
C MET A 1 -6.25 16.88 -11.78
N LYS A 2 -5.66 16.67 -10.60
CA LYS A 2 -4.44 17.32 -10.15
C LYS A 2 -3.37 16.25 -9.86
N VAL A 3 -2.22 16.35 -10.52
CA VAL A 3 -1.14 15.35 -10.42
C VAL A 3 0.13 16.00 -9.91
N ALA A 4 0.71 15.44 -8.85
CA ALA A 4 2.02 15.86 -8.35
C ALA A 4 3.14 15.14 -9.12
N ILE A 5 4.10 15.88 -9.64
CA ILE A 5 5.35 15.34 -10.23
C ILE A 5 6.47 15.63 -9.24
N MET A 6 7.13 14.60 -8.71
CA MET A 6 8.10 14.77 -7.61
C MET A 6 9.43 14.04 -7.85
N GLY A 7 10.53 14.73 -7.61
CA GLY A 7 11.88 14.17 -7.68
C GLY A 7 12.93 15.15 -8.21
N ALA A 8 14.04 14.60 -8.72
CA ALA A 8 15.14 15.39 -9.30
C ALA A 8 14.65 16.39 -10.36
N SER A 9 15.18 17.61 -10.28
CA SER A 9 14.69 18.79 -10.98
C SER A 9 14.68 18.63 -12.49
N ASP A 10 15.75 18.06 -13.06
CA ASP A 10 15.87 17.77 -14.50
C ASP A 10 14.73 16.87 -15.00
N SER A 11 14.38 15.87 -14.19
CA SER A 11 13.42 14.84 -14.50
C SER A 11 11.99 15.35 -14.30
N VAL A 12 11.75 16.18 -13.28
CA VAL A 12 10.46 16.85 -13.06
C VAL A 12 10.12 17.75 -14.25
N GLU A 13 11.06 18.60 -14.69
CA GLU A 13 10.82 19.48 -15.85
C GLU A 13 10.60 18.69 -17.14
N LYS A 14 11.33 17.60 -17.34
CA LYS A 14 11.12 16.71 -18.49
C LYS A 14 9.73 16.08 -18.48
N ILE A 15 9.32 15.49 -17.36
CA ILE A 15 7.99 14.87 -17.23
C ILE A 15 6.90 15.91 -17.43
N TYR A 16 7.01 17.06 -16.77
CA TYR A 16 6.08 18.17 -16.96
C TYR A 16 6.01 18.62 -18.42
N GLY A 17 7.15 18.82 -19.08
CA GLY A 17 7.21 19.26 -20.47
C GLY A 17 6.65 18.25 -21.48
N VAL A 18 6.72 16.95 -21.19
CA VAL A 18 6.09 15.89 -21.99
C VAL A 18 4.58 15.87 -21.76
N LEU A 19 4.13 15.87 -20.51
CA LEU A 19 2.72 15.64 -20.17
C LEU A 19 1.84 16.88 -20.33
N SER A 20 2.33 18.07 -19.96
CA SER A 20 1.54 19.31 -20.03
C SER A 20 1.13 19.70 -21.46
N LYS A 21 1.91 19.26 -22.46
CA LYS A 21 1.60 19.50 -23.89
C LYS A 21 0.40 18.68 -24.37
N GLU A 22 0.28 17.46 -23.88
CA GLU A 22 -0.75 16.49 -24.33
C GLU A 22 -2.00 16.54 -23.46
N HIS A 23 -1.86 16.93 -22.19
CA HIS A 23 -2.94 16.89 -21.21
C HIS A 23 -3.27 18.27 -20.62
N ARG A 24 -3.90 19.13 -21.43
CA ARG A 24 -4.23 20.52 -21.04
C ARG A 24 -5.26 20.65 -19.91
N ASN A 25 -6.06 19.61 -19.67
CA ASN A 25 -7.13 19.60 -18.66
C ASN A 25 -6.65 19.08 -17.30
N ILE A 26 -5.36 18.77 -17.17
CA ILE A 26 -4.75 18.22 -15.97
C ILE A 26 -3.84 19.28 -15.37
N GLU A 27 -4.04 19.57 -14.09
CA GLU A 27 -3.15 20.46 -13.35
C GLU A 27 -1.95 19.65 -12.85
N PHE A 28 -0.75 20.01 -13.28
CA PHE A 28 0.49 19.39 -12.81
C PHE A 28 1.18 20.27 -11.79
N VAL A 29 1.38 19.74 -10.58
CA VAL A 29 2.12 20.42 -9.51
C VAL A 29 3.54 19.86 -9.44
N LYS A 30 4.54 20.71 -9.55
CA LYS A 30 5.95 20.32 -9.57
C LYS A 30 6.56 20.40 -8.17
N TYR A 31 7.16 19.30 -7.73
CA TYR A 31 8.01 19.22 -6.54
C TYR A 31 9.41 18.81 -7.00
N ALA A 32 10.17 19.80 -7.47
CA ALA A 32 11.53 19.63 -7.98
C ALA A 32 12.55 19.85 -6.85
N GLU A 33 13.22 18.77 -6.45
CA GLU A 33 14.28 18.80 -5.44
C GLU A 33 15.24 17.63 -5.71
N ASP A 34 16.53 17.95 -5.77
CA ASP A 34 17.58 16.98 -6.12
C ASP A 34 18.00 16.16 -4.89
N GLU A 35 17.94 16.75 -3.69
CA GLU A 35 18.29 16.05 -2.45
C GLU A 35 17.10 15.25 -1.90
N ILE A 36 17.25 13.93 -1.81
CA ILE A 36 16.15 13.05 -1.42
C ILE A 36 15.56 13.36 -0.03
N LYS A 37 16.40 13.82 0.91
CA LYS A 37 16.00 14.17 2.28
C LYS A 37 15.00 15.33 2.28
N LYS A 38 15.29 16.39 1.53
CA LYS A 38 14.40 17.56 1.40
C LYS A 38 13.10 17.20 0.67
N LEU A 39 13.19 16.35 -0.35
CA LEU A 39 12.02 15.88 -1.08
C LEU A 39 11.04 15.11 -0.17
N ILE A 40 11.54 14.31 0.78
CA ILE A 40 10.70 13.63 1.78
C ILE A 40 9.89 14.63 2.61
N ASP A 41 10.51 15.73 3.04
CA ASP A 41 9.83 16.75 3.85
C ASP A 41 8.76 17.50 3.05
N MET A 42 9.00 17.75 1.76
CA MET A 42 7.99 18.27 0.85
C MET A 42 6.83 17.27 0.68
N ALA A 43 7.13 15.99 0.47
CA ALA A 43 6.13 14.95 0.24
C ALA A 43 5.24 14.69 1.46
N ARG A 44 5.72 14.94 2.70
CA ARG A 44 4.89 14.85 3.92
C ARG A 44 3.79 15.90 3.97
N ASN A 45 4.02 17.06 3.38
CA ASN A 45 3.10 18.19 3.34
C ASN A 45 2.40 18.30 1.98
N ILE A 46 2.28 17.18 1.26
CA ILE A 46 1.65 17.18 -0.05
C ILE A 46 0.18 17.62 0.06
N ASP A 47 -0.24 18.45 -0.88
CA ASP A 47 -1.59 18.96 -0.98
C ASP A 47 -2.61 17.79 -1.05
N LEU A 48 -3.60 17.80 -0.16
CA LEU A 48 -4.64 16.77 -0.07
C LEU A 48 -5.55 16.74 -1.30
N THR A 49 -5.55 17.79 -2.13
CA THR A 49 -6.29 17.86 -3.40
C THR A 49 -5.62 17.14 -4.57
N ILE A 50 -4.41 16.56 -4.35
CA ILE A 50 -3.73 15.76 -5.37
C ILE A 50 -4.46 14.43 -5.57
N ASP A 51 -4.82 14.15 -6.83
CA ASP A 51 -5.50 12.91 -7.24
C ASP A 51 -4.51 11.76 -7.46
N GLY A 52 -3.27 12.07 -7.86
CA GLY A 52 -2.24 11.06 -8.15
C GLY A 52 -0.82 11.63 -8.15
N ILE A 53 0.15 10.74 -7.94
CA ILE A 53 1.55 11.10 -7.76
C ILE A 53 2.41 10.41 -8.82
N PHE A 54 3.28 11.18 -9.46
CA PHE A 54 4.25 10.72 -10.44
C PHE A 54 5.67 11.01 -9.94
N LEU A 55 6.40 9.97 -9.57
CA LEU A 55 7.79 10.08 -9.11
C LEU A 55 8.79 9.92 -10.27
N THR A 56 9.91 10.64 -10.21
CA THR A 56 10.90 10.67 -11.31
C THR A 56 11.81 9.43 -11.39
N GLY A 57 11.65 8.45 -10.51
CA GLY A 57 12.43 7.21 -10.57
C GLY A 57 12.29 6.28 -9.37
N ILE A 58 12.87 5.10 -9.50
CA ILE A 58 12.82 4.04 -8.47
C ILE A 58 13.47 4.45 -7.15
N GLY A 59 14.58 5.18 -7.18
CA GLY A 59 15.24 5.66 -5.97
C GLY A 59 14.34 6.59 -5.16
N VAL A 60 13.65 7.51 -5.84
CA VAL A 60 12.64 8.39 -5.23
C VAL A 60 11.48 7.57 -4.67
N TYR A 61 10.95 6.64 -5.47
CA TYR A 61 9.83 5.78 -5.05
C TYR A 61 10.16 4.94 -3.81
N SER A 62 11.30 4.27 -3.80
CA SER A 62 11.75 3.41 -2.69
C SER A 62 11.87 4.22 -1.40
N GLU A 63 12.55 5.37 -1.47
CA GLU A 63 12.80 6.19 -0.29
C GLU A 63 11.51 6.80 0.28
N LEU A 64 10.67 7.40 -0.58
CA LEU A 64 9.42 8.00 -0.14
C LEU A 64 8.44 6.94 0.39
N SER A 65 8.29 5.81 -0.31
CA SER A 65 7.33 4.76 0.09
C SER A 65 7.73 4.03 1.37
N SER A 66 9.02 4.04 1.75
CA SER A 66 9.47 3.49 3.04
C SER A 66 9.11 4.36 4.25
N LYS A 67 8.87 5.66 4.04
CA LYS A 67 8.68 6.67 5.09
C LYS A 67 7.28 7.28 5.10
N ILE A 68 6.59 7.25 3.96
CA ILE A 68 5.29 7.89 3.75
C ILE A 68 4.35 6.86 3.13
N LYS A 69 3.15 6.76 3.71
CA LYS A 69 2.06 6.00 3.12
C LYS A 69 1.18 6.94 2.31
N PHE A 70 1.22 6.82 0.98
CA PHE A 70 0.36 7.59 0.09
C PHE A 70 -1.02 6.94 -0.01
N GLU A 71 -2.08 7.74 0.11
CA GLU A 71 -3.46 7.31 -0.14
C GLU A 71 -3.84 7.48 -1.62
N GLN A 72 -3.10 8.32 -2.36
CA GLN A 72 -3.20 8.51 -3.79
C GLN A 72 -2.48 7.39 -4.56
N PRO A 73 -2.95 7.04 -5.76
CA PRO A 73 -2.17 6.23 -6.69
C PRO A 73 -0.80 6.87 -6.97
N VAL A 74 0.26 6.05 -6.90
CA VAL A 74 1.63 6.48 -7.15
C VAL A 74 2.19 5.65 -8.31
N VAL A 75 2.80 6.32 -9.28
CA VAL A 75 3.66 5.69 -10.29
C VAL A 75 5.05 6.31 -10.24
N TYR A 76 6.02 5.64 -10.85
CA TYR A 76 7.34 6.21 -11.09
C TYR A 76 7.81 5.87 -12.51
N THR A 77 8.72 6.68 -13.05
CA THR A 77 9.37 6.32 -14.31
C THR A 77 10.37 5.20 -14.09
N GLU A 78 10.19 4.10 -14.81
CA GLU A 78 11.26 3.12 -15.02
C GLU A 78 12.20 3.62 -16.10
N ARG A 79 13.49 3.32 -15.95
CA ARG A 79 14.52 3.64 -16.95
C ARG A 79 14.73 2.39 -17.77
N GLY A 80 14.03 2.33 -18.91
CA GLY A 80 14.09 1.19 -19.83
C GLY A 80 15.27 1.25 -20.79
N ILE A 81 15.37 0.20 -21.62
CA ILE A 81 16.37 0.01 -22.68
C ILE A 81 16.58 1.27 -23.54
N ILE A 82 15.50 2.00 -23.88
CA ILE A 82 15.59 3.20 -24.72
C ILE A 82 16.41 4.32 -24.04
N GLY A 83 16.32 4.44 -22.71
CA GLY A 83 17.12 5.40 -21.94
C GLY A 83 18.62 5.06 -21.97
N ILE A 84 18.94 3.75 -21.94
CA ILE A 84 20.31 3.24 -22.06
C ILE A 84 20.86 3.56 -23.45
N ILE A 85 20.10 3.23 -24.50
CA ILE A 85 20.48 3.50 -25.90
C ILE A 85 20.75 4.99 -26.10
N LYS A 86 19.88 5.87 -25.59
CA LYS A 86 20.08 7.32 -25.66
C LYS A 86 21.43 7.74 -25.05
N ALA A 87 21.72 7.29 -23.84
CA ALA A 87 22.96 7.62 -23.14
C ALA A 87 24.19 7.06 -23.88
N LEU A 88 24.10 5.85 -24.43
CA LEU A 88 25.18 5.25 -25.21
C LEU A 88 25.42 5.97 -26.55
N CYS A 89 24.37 6.50 -27.19
CA CYS A 89 24.53 7.34 -28.37
C CYS A 89 25.29 8.64 -28.07
N GLU A 90 24.98 9.29 -26.94
CA GLU A 90 25.72 10.47 -26.47
C GLU A 90 27.19 10.11 -26.21
N PHE A 91 27.43 9.02 -25.49
CA PHE A 91 28.77 8.48 -25.24
C PHE A 91 29.59 8.21 -26.50
N ARG A 92 28.99 7.54 -27.50
CA ARG A 92 29.66 7.29 -28.78
C ARG A 92 29.94 8.58 -29.56
N SER A 93 29.07 9.57 -29.45
CA SER A 93 29.28 10.86 -30.11
C SER A 93 30.49 11.60 -29.55
N ASP A 94 30.74 11.46 -28.25
CA ASP A 94 31.83 12.16 -27.57
C ASP A 94 33.18 11.44 -27.73
N PHE A 95 33.20 10.10 -27.78
CA PHE A 95 34.44 9.30 -27.80
C PHE A 95 34.81 8.69 -29.17
N GLY A 96 33.85 8.53 -30.09
CA GLY A 96 34.09 7.83 -31.35
C GLY A 96 34.18 6.31 -31.18
N ASP A 97 35.41 5.78 -31.04
CA ASP A 97 35.64 4.35 -30.79
C ASP A 97 35.64 4.06 -29.28
N THR A 98 34.80 3.11 -28.88
CA THR A 98 34.53 2.80 -27.48
C THR A 98 35.20 1.51 -26.99
N LYS A 99 35.87 0.76 -27.88
CA LYS A 99 36.41 -0.59 -27.60
C LYS A 99 37.40 -0.63 -26.44
N ASP A 100 38.19 0.42 -26.25
CA ASP A 100 39.21 0.49 -25.20
C ASP A 100 38.71 1.12 -23.89
N LEU A 101 37.46 1.59 -23.85
CA LEU A 101 36.90 2.30 -22.71
C LEU A 101 36.26 1.35 -21.71
N LYS A 102 36.42 1.66 -20.43
CA LYS A 102 35.79 0.98 -19.30
C LYS A 102 34.69 1.85 -18.74
N ILE A 103 33.49 1.30 -18.57
CA ILE A 103 32.33 2.09 -18.15
C ILE A 103 31.74 1.58 -16.84
N ALA A 104 31.14 2.47 -16.06
CA ALA A 104 30.41 2.11 -14.86
C ALA A 104 28.96 2.58 -14.98
N LEU A 105 27.99 1.73 -14.62
CA LEU A 105 26.57 2.04 -14.72
C LEU A 105 25.85 1.79 -13.40
N ASP A 106 24.78 2.52 -13.13
CA ASP A 106 23.85 2.21 -12.03
C ASP A 106 22.43 1.85 -12.49
N ILE A 107 21.77 1.04 -11.67
CA ILE A 107 20.33 0.71 -11.76
C ILE A 107 19.91 0.21 -13.16
N ILE A 108 20.72 -0.65 -13.76
CA ILE A 108 20.40 -1.34 -15.01
C ILE A 108 20.47 -2.85 -14.77
N LYS A 109 19.60 -3.61 -15.45
CA LYS A 109 19.73 -5.07 -15.51
C LYS A 109 20.82 -5.41 -16.52
N GLU A 110 21.78 -6.22 -16.10
CA GLU A 110 22.89 -6.65 -16.94
C GLU A 110 22.43 -7.26 -18.27
N LYS A 111 21.36 -8.05 -18.26
CA LYS A 111 20.74 -8.57 -19.48
C LYS A 111 20.35 -7.46 -20.46
N ASP A 112 19.69 -6.40 -19.98
CA ASP A 112 19.23 -5.29 -20.83
C ASP A 112 20.42 -4.56 -21.45
N LEU A 113 21.54 -4.43 -20.72
CA LEU A 113 22.78 -3.84 -21.23
C LEU A 113 23.41 -4.71 -22.32
N ILE A 114 23.51 -6.02 -22.08
CA ILE A 114 24.06 -6.99 -23.05
C ILE A 114 23.21 -7.02 -24.31
N ASP A 115 21.88 -7.04 -24.18
CA ASP A 115 20.96 -7.01 -25.32
C ASP A 115 21.20 -5.74 -26.17
N VAL A 116 21.40 -4.58 -25.54
CA VAL A 116 21.73 -3.32 -26.24
C VAL A 116 23.12 -3.37 -26.90
N PHE A 117 24.13 -3.91 -26.21
CA PHE A 117 25.46 -4.03 -26.80
C PHE A 117 25.46 -4.91 -28.05
N ASN A 118 24.76 -6.03 -28.00
CA ASN A 118 24.63 -6.95 -29.13
C ASN A 118 23.82 -6.33 -30.29
N GLU A 119 22.68 -5.72 -29.99
CA GLU A 119 21.79 -5.15 -31.01
C GLU A 119 22.44 -3.97 -31.76
N PHE A 120 23.20 -3.12 -31.04
CA PHE A 120 23.80 -1.92 -31.60
C PHE A 120 25.29 -2.06 -31.93
N ASN A 121 25.85 -3.28 -31.81
CA ASN A 121 27.27 -3.58 -31.99
C ASN A 121 28.19 -2.61 -31.22
N ILE A 122 27.87 -2.42 -29.93
CA ILE A 122 28.65 -1.58 -29.03
C ILE A 122 29.65 -2.47 -28.29
N GLU A 123 30.92 -2.12 -28.41
CA GLU A 123 32.01 -2.80 -27.71
C GLU A 123 32.67 -1.83 -26.73
N VAL A 124 32.89 -2.31 -25.51
CA VAL A 124 33.64 -1.65 -24.44
C VAL A 124 34.63 -2.64 -23.85
N LYS A 125 35.74 -2.14 -23.30
CA LYS A 125 36.81 -2.97 -22.74
C LYS A 125 36.36 -3.74 -21.50
N ASP A 126 35.61 -3.05 -20.65
CA ASP A 126 35.05 -3.60 -19.43
C ASP A 126 33.84 -2.78 -19.00
N TYR A 127 32.95 -3.38 -18.21
CA TYR A 127 31.84 -2.66 -17.61
C TYR A 127 31.55 -3.12 -16.20
N ASP A 128 31.13 -2.17 -15.37
CA ASP A 128 30.77 -2.41 -13.98
C ASP A 128 29.33 -1.95 -13.72
N ILE A 129 28.53 -2.77 -13.05
CA ILE A 129 27.13 -2.47 -12.74
C ILE A 129 26.93 -2.36 -11.24
N GLN A 130 26.81 -1.12 -10.77
CA GLN A 130 26.42 -0.81 -9.41
C GLN A 130 24.90 -0.94 -9.26
N ARG A 131 24.47 -2.05 -8.65
CA ARG A 131 23.05 -2.27 -8.34
C ARG A 131 22.52 -1.24 -7.34
N TYR A 132 21.21 -0.99 -7.40
CA TYR A 132 20.52 -0.23 -6.37
C TYR A 132 20.53 -1.01 -5.04
N LEU A 133 20.97 -0.35 -3.96
CA LEU A 133 20.94 -0.90 -2.61
C LEU A 133 20.17 0.06 -1.70
N PRO A 134 19.07 -0.36 -1.05
CA PRO A 134 18.20 0.53 -0.26
C PRO A 134 18.91 1.31 0.86
N ASN A 135 20.00 0.77 1.40
CA ASN A 135 20.76 1.39 2.49
C ASN A 135 21.96 2.22 2.03
N LYS A 136 22.17 2.36 0.71
CA LYS A 136 23.31 3.08 0.14
C LYS A 136 22.88 4.50 -0.18
N SER A 137 23.54 5.47 0.45
CA SER A 137 23.28 6.90 0.23
C SER A 137 23.88 7.39 -1.08
N GLU A 138 23.41 8.53 -1.59
CA GLU A 138 23.97 9.16 -2.80
C GLU A 138 25.49 9.44 -2.65
N GLU A 139 25.93 9.79 -1.45
CA GLU A 139 27.34 10.00 -1.10
C GLU A 139 28.17 8.72 -1.25
N ASP A 140 27.60 7.55 -0.95
CA ASP A 140 28.27 6.26 -1.11
C ASP A 140 28.43 5.88 -2.58
N TYR A 141 27.50 6.27 -3.45
CA TYR A 141 27.67 6.12 -4.90
C TYR A 141 28.76 7.04 -5.44
N ILE A 142 28.79 8.29 -5.00
CA ILE A 142 29.83 9.25 -5.39
C ILE A 142 31.21 8.73 -5.00
N LYS A 143 31.40 8.30 -3.75
CA LYS A 143 32.66 7.71 -3.27
C LYS A 143 33.07 6.48 -4.07
N TYR A 144 32.10 5.62 -4.40
CA TYR A 144 32.33 4.42 -5.21
C TYR A 144 32.88 4.77 -6.60
N TYR A 145 32.22 5.68 -7.31
CA TYR A 145 32.64 6.06 -8.67
C TYR A 145 33.93 6.87 -8.68
N LEU A 146 34.12 7.79 -7.73
CA LEU A 146 35.38 8.55 -7.60
C LEU A 146 36.57 7.61 -7.40
N GLY A 147 36.48 6.67 -6.46
CA GLY A 147 37.58 5.74 -6.21
C GLY A 147 37.94 4.91 -7.44
N LYS A 148 36.95 4.42 -8.18
CA LYS A 148 37.19 3.68 -9.44
C LYS A 148 37.79 4.55 -10.54
N TYR A 149 37.34 5.80 -10.66
CA TYR A 149 37.84 6.73 -11.66
C TYR A 149 39.30 7.14 -11.36
N GLU A 150 39.61 7.49 -10.11
CA GLU A 150 40.96 7.83 -9.65
C GLU A 150 41.94 6.66 -9.81
N ASN A 151 41.48 5.42 -9.58
CA ASN A 151 42.25 4.20 -9.80
C ASN A 151 42.39 3.78 -11.28
N LYS A 152 41.76 4.52 -12.22
CA LYS A 152 41.72 4.19 -13.66
C LYS A 152 41.07 2.83 -13.96
N GLU A 153 40.16 2.41 -13.09
CA GLU A 153 39.31 1.22 -13.28
C GLU A 153 38.15 1.52 -14.24
N ILE A 154 37.72 2.78 -14.33
CA ILE A 154 36.64 3.24 -15.20
C ILE A 154 37.04 4.57 -15.87
N ASP A 155 36.54 4.79 -17.07
CA ASP A 155 36.76 6.01 -17.86
C ASP A 155 35.51 6.90 -17.92
N CYS A 156 34.32 6.30 -17.76
CA CYS A 156 33.03 6.98 -17.88
C CYS A 156 31.98 6.42 -16.92
N ILE A 157 31.05 7.27 -16.50
CA ILE A 157 29.96 6.92 -15.60
C ILE A 157 28.61 7.09 -16.31
N PHE A 158 27.72 6.13 -16.16
CA PHE A 158 26.33 6.20 -16.62
C PHE A 158 25.42 6.14 -15.41
N THR A 159 24.67 7.22 -15.16
CA THR A 159 23.86 7.32 -13.95
C THR A 159 22.40 7.69 -14.22
N SER A 160 21.56 6.97 -13.49
CA SER A 160 20.13 7.16 -13.34
C SER A 160 19.80 8.23 -12.29
N PHE A 161 20.75 8.66 -11.46
CA PHE A 161 20.51 9.67 -10.43
C PHE A 161 20.88 11.08 -10.91
N GLY A 162 19.98 12.04 -10.66
CA GLY A 162 20.21 13.44 -11.03
C GLY A 162 21.35 14.08 -10.22
N TYR A 163 21.34 13.87 -8.91
CA TYR A 163 22.38 14.41 -8.01
C TYR A 163 23.78 13.92 -8.37
N ILE A 164 23.94 12.61 -8.61
CA ILE A 164 25.22 12.00 -9.01
C ILE A 164 25.68 12.54 -10.37
N TYR A 165 24.78 12.63 -11.34
CA TYR A 165 25.08 13.21 -12.65
C TYR A 165 25.61 14.64 -12.52
N ASN A 166 24.91 15.50 -11.78
CA ASN A 166 25.30 16.89 -11.58
C ASN A 166 26.65 17.01 -10.86
N TYR A 167 26.90 16.16 -9.86
CA TYR A 167 28.17 16.11 -9.15
C TYR A 167 29.35 15.83 -10.09
N PHE A 168 29.29 14.75 -10.88
CA PHE A 168 30.40 14.41 -11.79
C PHE A 168 30.53 15.38 -12.96
N LYS A 169 29.41 15.94 -13.44
CA LYS A 169 29.42 16.91 -14.54
C LYS A 169 30.12 18.21 -14.16
N THR A 170 30.00 18.66 -12.91
CA THR A 170 30.68 19.87 -12.40
C THR A 170 32.18 19.67 -12.15
N GLN A 171 32.63 18.42 -12.03
CA GLN A 171 34.02 18.03 -11.88
C GLN A 171 34.71 17.74 -13.22
N ASP A 172 34.04 17.98 -14.36
CA ASP A 172 34.48 17.61 -15.70
C ASP A 172 34.84 16.12 -15.87
N ILE A 173 34.23 15.25 -15.05
CA ILE A 173 34.36 13.79 -15.18
C ILE A 173 33.33 13.29 -16.21
N PRO A 174 33.70 12.44 -17.19
CA PRO A 174 32.78 11.93 -18.20
C PRO A 174 31.59 11.18 -17.56
N VAL A 175 30.40 11.77 -17.68
CA VAL A 175 29.18 11.24 -17.10
C VAL A 175 27.99 11.40 -18.04
N TYR A 176 27.20 10.35 -18.18
CA TYR A 176 26.04 10.26 -19.06
C TYR A 176 24.78 9.97 -18.27
N ARG A 177 23.72 10.72 -18.59
CA ARG A 177 22.44 10.66 -17.88
C ARG A 177 21.52 9.63 -18.54
N ILE A 178 21.27 8.50 -17.87
CA ILE A 178 20.27 7.53 -18.33
C ILE A 178 18.89 8.07 -17.96
N GLN A 179 18.24 8.88 -18.79
CA GLN A 179 16.92 9.45 -18.49
C GLN A 179 15.75 8.56 -18.95
N ALA A 180 14.60 8.65 -18.27
CA ALA A 180 13.34 8.13 -18.79
C ALA A 180 12.98 8.80 -20.11
N THR A 181 12.47 8.04 -21.08
CA THR A 181 12.12 8.57 -22.40
C THR A 181 10.71 9.12 -22.43
N ASN A 182 10.37 9.89 -23.48
CA ASN A 182 9.02 10.45 -23.61
C ASN A 182 7.96 9.32 -23.69
N ILE A 183 8.30 8.18 -24.28
CA ILE A 183 7.41 7.01 -24.36
C ILE A 183 7.20 6.41 -22.97
N ASP A 184 8.29 6.21 -22.20
CA ASP A 184 8.20 5.69 -20.83
C ASP A 184 7.34 6.58 -19.93
N ILE A 185 7.53 7.89 -20.03
CA ILE A 185 6.78 8.90 -19.27
C ILE A 185 5.28 8.79 -19.59
N LYS A 186 4.92 8.76 -20.87
CA LYS A 186 3.52 8.66 -21.31
C LYS A 186 2.87 7.35 -20.89
N ASN A 187 3.55 6.23 -21.08
CA ASN A 187 3.02 4.92 -20.70
C ASN A 187 2.76 4.83 -19.19
N ARG A 188 3.68 5.36 -18.38
CA ARG A 188 3.49 5.43 -16.92
C ARG A 188 2.39 6.40 -16.53
N PHE A 189 2.21 7.51 -17.27
CA PHE A 189 1.10 8.42 -17.03
C PHE A 189 -0.26 7.77 -17.30
N ILE A 190 -0.39 7.00 -18.38
CA ILE A 190 -1.63 6.26 -18.69
C ILE A 190 -1.97 5.30 -17.54
N GLN A 191 -0.98 4.62 -16.97
CA GLN A 191 -1.19 3.76 -15.79
C GLN A 191 -1.64 4.54 -14.56
N LEU A 192 -1.07 5.73 -14.33
CA LEU A 192 -1.49 6.61 -13.24
C LEU A 192 -2.94 7.06 -13.43
N GLU A 193 -3.28 7.56 -14.61
CA GLU A 193 -4.63 8.02 -14.94
C GLU A 193 -5.66 6.89 -14.77
N ASN A 194 -5.34 5.69 -15.23
CA ASN A 194 -6.19 4.52 -15.02
C ASN A 194 -6.36 4.21 -13.54
N SER A 195 -5.28 4.26 -12.75
CA SER A 195 -5.35 3.99 -11.30
C SER A 195 -6.20 5.02 -10.56
N ILE A 196 -6.10 6.31 -10.94
CA ILE A 196 -6.98 7.38 -10.42
C ILE A 196 -8.44 7.10 -10.78
N LYS A 197 -8.73 6.76 -12.04
CA LYS A 197 -10.09 6.40 -12.49
C LYS A 197 -10.63 5.18 -11.75
N PHE A 198 -9.82 4.13 -11.57
CA PHE A 198 -10.24 2.92 -10.86
C PHE A 198 -10.56 3.18 -9.40
N LYS A 199 -9.77 4.00 -8.70
CA LYS A 199 -10.08 4.42 -7.32
C LYS A 199 -11.47 5.07 -7.26
N ASN A 200 -11.75 6.01 -8.15
CA ASN A 200 -13.05 6.68 -8.24
C ASN A 200 -14.20 5.72 -8.62
N ILE A 201 -13.96 4.73 -9.48
CA ILE A 201 -14.97 3.71 -9.82
C ILE A 201 -15.27 2.83 -8.63
N HIS A 202 -14.24 2.38 -7.89
CA HIS A 202 -14.43 1.58 -6.69
C HIS A 202 -15.24 2.32 -5.63
N GLU A 203 -15.01 3.61 -5.44
CA GLU A 203 -15.80 4.45 -4.53
C GLU A 203 -17.26 4.62 -4.98
N ARG A 204 -17.56 4.47 -6.27
CA ARG A 204 -18.94 4.53 -6.82
C ARG A 204 -19.72 3.21 -6.73
N VAL A 205 -19.09 2.12 -6.30
CA VAL A 205 -19.77 0.82 -6.16
C VAL A 205 -20.91 0.95 -5.15
N ILE A 206 -22.11 0.54 -5.54
CA ILE A 206 -23.27 0.56 -4.64
C ILE A 206 -23.09 -0.52 -3.57
N GLN A 207 -23.29 -0.12 -2.32
CA GLN A 207 -23.27 -0.99 -1.16
C GLN A 207 -24.60 -0.89 -0.42
N ILE A 208 -24.91 -1.95 0.33
CA ILE A 208 -26.07 -1.99 1.22
C ILE A 208 -25.57 -2.05 2.64
N GLN A 209 -26.08 -1.16 3.49
CA GLN A 209 -25.90 -1.18 4.92
C GLN A 209 -27.21 -1.55 5.58
N ILE A 210 -27.19 -2.52 6.49
CA ILE A 210 -28.35 -2.87 7.31
C ILE A 210 -27.99 -2.57 8.76
N ILE A 211 -28.83 -1.77 9.40
CA ILE A 211 -28.74 -1.41 10.81
C ILE A 211 -29.91 -2.06 11.52
N GLN A 212 -29.64 -2.90 12.51
CA GLN A 212 -30.65 -3.57 13.31
C GLN A 212 -30.49 -3.20 14.78
N VAL A 213 -31.57 -2.71 15.39
CA VAL A 213 -31.63 -2.39 16.82
C VAL A 213 -32.26 -3.58 17.54
N VAL A 214 -31.56 -4.13 18.54
CA VAL A 214 -32.05 -5.24 19.33
C VAL A 214 -32.78 -4.68 20.55
N GLY A 215 -34.11 -4.81 20.58
CA GLY A 215 -34.95 -4.30 21.67
C GLY A 215 -36.27 -3.73 21.18
N GLU A 216 -36.90 -2.90 22.01
CA GLU A 216 -38.14 -2.18 21.67
C GLU A 216 -37.91 -1.07 20.64
N GLU A 217 -38.98 -0.71 19.94
CA GLU A 217 -38.96 0.33 18.90
C GLU A 217 -38.56 1.69 19.49
N ASN A 218 -37.55 2.34 18.90
CA ASN A 218 -37.10 3.66 19.32
C ASN A 218 -37.20 4.67 18.17
N LYS A 219 -38.29 5.44 18.17
CA LYS A 219 -38.57 6.45 17.11
C LYS A 219 -37.51 7.54 17.01
N LEU A 220 -36.88 7.94 18.11
CA LEU A 220 -35.81 8.94 18.09
C LEU A 220 -34.58 8.39 17.35
N LEU A 221 -34.26 7.11 17.56
CA LEU A 221 -33.16 6.45 16.87
C LEU A 221 -33.43 6.29 15.37
N GLN A 222 -34.68 6.04 14.99
CA GLN A 222 -35.07 6.04 13.57
C GLN A 222 -34.82 7.40 12.90
N GLU A 223 -35.14 8.51 13.58
CA GLU A 223 -34.86 9.86 13.08
C GLU A 223 -33.35 10.13 12.96
N GLU A 224 -32.55 9.71 13.94
CA GLU A 224 -31.08 9.81 13.86
C GLU A 224 -30.51 9.01 12.67
N ILE A 225 -30.99 7.78 12.46
CA ILE A 225 -30.55 6.94 11.34
C ILE A 225 -30.98 7.55 9.99
N LEU A 226 -32.16 8.18 9.92
CA LEU A 226 -32.62 8.89 8.72
C LEU A 226 -31.78 10.15 8.43
N ILE A 227 -31.33 10.87 9.46
CA ILE A 227 -30.41 12.01 9.30
C ILE A 227 -29.07 11.51 8.78
N TYR A 228 -28.50 10.49 9.42
CA TYR A 228 -27.27 9.86 8.98
C TYR A 228 -27.36 9.34 7.54
N SER A 229 -28.48 8.72 7.15
CA SER A 229 -28.64 8.25 5.77
C SER A 229 -28.55 9.40 4.76
N LYS A 230 -29.07 10.59 5.10
CA LYS A 230 -28.96 11.79 4.27
C LYS A 230 -27.54 12.35 4.23
N GLU A 231 -26.82 12.33 5.35
CA GLU A 231 -25.40 12.75 5.42
C GLU A 231 -24.52 11.92 4.47
N ILE A 232 -24.80 10.62 4.36
CA ILE A 232 -24.05 9.72 3.46
C ILE A 232 -24.62 9.66 2.04
N GLU A 233 -25.47 10.63 1.67
CA GLU A 233 -26.17 10.68 0.37
C GLU A 233 -26.91 9.37 0.03
N GLY A 234 -27.39 8.68 1.06
CA GLY A 234 -28.00 7.37 0.99
C GLY A 234 -29.53 7.40 1.04
N MET A 235 -30.13 6.37 0.46
CA MET A 235 -31.56 6.10 0.55
C MET A 235 -31.83 5.11 1.67
N MET A 236 -32.61 5.52 2.68
CA MET A 236 -33.05 4.65 3.78
C MET A 236 -34.44 4.06 3.50
N GLN A 237 -34.60 2.77 3.79
CA GLN A 237 -35.87 2.06 3.85
C GLN A 237 -35.99 1.33 5.20
N VAL A 238 -37.17 1.40 5.81
CA VAL A 238 -37.50 0.57 6.98
C VAL A 238 -37.99 -0.79 6.46
N ILE A 239 -37.31 -1.88 6.83
CA ILE A 239 -37.69 -3.24 6.43
C ILE A 239 -38.66 -3.84 7.45
N GLU A 240 -38.27 -3.75 8.73
CA GLU A 240 -39.02 -4.23 9.88
C GLU A 240 -38.95 -3.15 10.98
N PRO A 241 -39.81 -3.21 12.02
CA PRO A 241 -39.57 -2.43 13.22
C PRO A 241 -38.12 -2.66 13.69
N ASN A 242 -37.38 -1.57 13.89
CA ASN A 242 -35.96 -1.60 14.28
C ASN A 242 -34.95 -2.17 13.26
N GLU A 243 -35.33 -2.41 12.01
CA GLU A 243 -34.40 -2.79 10.94
C GLU A 243 -34.44 -1.78 9.78
N TYR A 244 -33.30 -1.15 9.52
CA TYR A 244 -33.14 -0.08 8.53
C TYR A 244 -32.12 -0.50 7.48
N LEU A 245 -32.53 -0.46 6.22
CA LEU A 245 -31.65 -0.67 5.07
C LEU A 245 -31.30 0.66 4.44
N ILE A 246 -30.02 0.89 4.22
CA ILE A 246 -29.48 2.08 3.58
C ILE A 246 -28.72 1.65 2.33
N ILE A 247 -29.07 2.25 1.19
CA ILE A 247 -28.36 2.10 -0.08
C ILE A 247 -27.54 3.37 -0.31
N SER A 248 -26.23 3.22 -0.48
CA SER A 248 -25.35 4.32 -0.87
C SER A 248 -24.13 3.76 -1.62
N ASN A 249 -23.24 4.63 -2.07
CA ASN A 249 -21.99 4.23 -2.69
C ASN A 249 -20.90 3.95 -1.63
N LYS A 250 -19.90 3.14 -2.00
CA LYS A 250 -18.79 2.73 -1.15
C LYS A 250 -18.00 3.91 -0.57
N GLY A 251 -17.75 4.92 -1.39
CA GLY A 251 -17.01 6.12 -1.01
C GLY A 251 -17.70 6.86 0.13
N ALA A 252 -19.02 7.05 0.05
CA ALA A 252 -19.81 7.67 1.09
C ALA A 252 -19.94 6.77 2.32
N LEU A 253 -20.29 5.48 2.17
CA LEU A 253 -20.48 4.57 3.30
C LEU A 253 -19.22 4.32 4.13
N LEU A 254 -18.06 4.25 3.48
CA LEU A 254 -16.79 3.91 4.11
C LEU A 254 -15.85 5.12 4.28
N SER A 255 -16.32 6.35 4.04
CA SER A 255 -15.55 7.55 4.33
C SER A 255 -15.27 7.65 5.84
N SER A 256 -14.12 8.21 6.21
CA SER A 256 -13.76 8.34 7.63
C SER A 256 -14.76 9.20 8.41
N GLU A 257 -15.28 10.25 7.78
CA GLU A 257 -16.28 11.14 8.37
C GLU A 257 -17.60 10.40 8.66
N ASN A 258 -18.12 9.68 7.68
CA ASN A 258 -19.41 9.00 7.79
C ASN A 258 -19.35 7.78 8.73
N ILE A 259 -18.23 7.07 8.72
CA ILE A 259 -17.95 6.02 9.70
C ILE A 259 -17.92 6.59 11.13
N ASN A 260 -17.36 7.81 11.32
CA ASN A 260 -17.41 8.49 12.63
C ASN A 260 -18.83 8.91 13.02
N SER A 261 -19.64 9.43 12.09
CA SER A 261 -21.07 9.73 12.34
C SER A 261 -21.83 8.48 12.82
N LEU A 262 -21.66 7.35 12.12
CA LEU A 262 -22.23 6.08 12.53
C LEU A 262 -21.74 5.64 13.92
N SER A 263 -20.44 5.82 14.21
CA SER A 263 -19.86 5.53 15.52
C SER A 263 -20.56 6.29 16.65
N ARG A 264 -20.89 7.56 16.43
CA ARG A 264 -21.60 8.38 17.43
C ARG A 264 -22.97 7.79 17.74
N ILE A 265 -23.74 7.40 16.73
CA ILE A 265 -25.04 6.74 16.89
C ILE A 265 -24.86 5.45 17.70
N ILE A 266 -23.90 4.61 17.31
CA ILE A 266 -23.62 3.34 18.01
C ILE A 266 -23.23 3.56 19.47
N ASN A 267 -22.37 4.54 19.76
CA ASN A 267 -21.93 4.83 21.12
C ASN A 267 -23.06 5.42 21.98
N ASN A 268 -23.91 6.27 21.41
CA ASN A 268 -25.12 6.77 22.08
C ASN A 268 -26.08 5.63 22.44
N CYS A 269 -26.29 4.67 21.53
CA CYS A 269 -27.06 3.46 21.81
C CYS A 269 -26.45 2.66 22.97
N LYS A 270 -25.13 2.45 22.97
CA LYS A 270 -24.42 1.73 24.04
C LYS A 270 -24.59 2.40 25.40
N LEU A 271 -24.53 3.73 25.47
CA LEU A 271 -24.75 4.48 26.73
C LEU A 271 -26.16 4.28 27.29
N ASN A 272 -27.14 4.03 26.42
CA ASN A 272 -28.54 3.78 26.78
C ASN A 272 -28.88 2.29 26.88
N ASN A 273 -27.87 1.40 26.96
CA ASN A 273 -28.04 -0.06 26.97
C ASN A 273 -28.80 -0.64 25.77
N ILE A 274 -28.75 0.04 24.62
CA ILE A 274 -29.32 -0.41 23.35
C ILE A 274 -28.23 -1.09 22.54
N ILE A 275 -28.50 -2.32 22.08
CA ILE A 275 -27.58 -3.07 21.22
C ILE A 275 -27.95 -2.81 19.76
N ILE A 276 -26.98 -2.37 18.96
CA ILE A 276 -27.17 -2.04 17.55
C ILE A 276 -26.19 -2.83 16.67
N GLY A 277 -26.71 -3.74 15.86
CA GLY A 277 -25.92 -4.47 14.87
C GLY A 277 -25.84 -3.70 13.56
N VAL A 278 -24.66 -3.67 12.94
CA VAL A 278 -24.49 -3.08 11.60
C VAL A 278 -23.73 -4.03 10.69
N GLY A 279 -24.32 -4.31 9.54
CA GLY A 279 -23.71 -5.07 8.45
C GLY A 279 -23.65 -4.24 7.17
N ILE A 280 -22.49 -4.19 6.53
CA ILE A 280 -22.28 -3.56 5.23
C ILE A 280 -21.94 -4.65 4.22
N GLY A 281 -22.59 -4.65 3.07
CA GLY A 281 -22.44 -5.63 2.01
C GLY A 281 -22.08 -5.00 0.67
N GLU A 282 -21.10 -5.60 0.01
CA GLU A 282 -20.73 -5.30 -1.38
C GLU A 282 -21.01 -6.52 -2.26
N GLY A 283 -21.51 -6.29 -3.46
CA GLY A 283 -21.84 -7.32 -4.43
C GLY A 283 -22.01 -6.74 -5.83
N LEU A 284 -22.06 -7.61 -6.84
CA LEU A 284 -22.26 -7.22 -8.24
C LEU A 284 -23.70 -6.77 -8.53
N THR A 285 -24.65 -7.15 -7.68
CA THR A 285 -26.07 -6.78 -7.75
C THR A 285 -26.56 -6.31 -6.39
N LEU A 286 -27.63 -5.52 -6.34
CA LEU A 286 -28.29 -5.12 -5.09
C LEU A 286 -28.66 -6.33 -4.23
N TYR A 287 -29.18 -7.39 -4.84
CA TYR A 287 -29.52 -8.63 -4.15
C TYR A 287 -28.29 -9.28 -3.46
N GLN A 288 -27.15 -9.31 -4.16
CA GLN A 288 -25.91 -9.83 -3.58
C GLN A 288 -25.39 -8.92 -2.47
N SER A 289 -25.41 -7.59 -2.66
CA SER A 289 -25.02 -6.62 -1.63
C SER A 289 -25.89 -6.77 -0.38
N GLU A 290 -27.19 -6.95 -0.51
CA GLU A 290 -28.10 -7.16 0.63
C GLU A 290 -27.79 -8.47 1.34
N THR A 291 -27.66 -9.56 0.58
CA THR A 291 -27.30 -10.89 1.12
C THR A 291 -26.00 -10.81 1.91
N ASN A 292 -25.00 -10.09 1.38
CA ASN A 292 -23.73 -9.89 2.04
C ASN A 292 -23.84 -8.99 3.29
N ALA A 293 -24.65 -7.93 3.23
CA ALA A 293 -24.92 -7.07 4.38
C ALA A 293 -25.59 -7.85 5.51
N ARG A 294 -26.55 -8.73 5.20
CA ARG A 294 -27.19 -9.62 6.18
C ARG A 294 -26.19 -10.60 6.80
N ASN A 295 -25.25 -11.14 6.02
CA ASN A 295 -24.17 -11.98 6.55
C ASN A 295 -23.30 -11.22 7.56
N ALA A 296 -22.90 -9.99 7.21
CA ALA A 296 -22.13 -9.11 8.09
C ALA A 296 -22.92 -8.74 9.35
N LEU A 297 -24.22 -8.44 9.21
CA LEU A 297 -25.10 -8.10 10.32
C LEU A 297 -25.25 -9.26 11.32
N ARG A 298 -25.46 -10.48 10.83
CA ARG A 298 -25.48 -11.68 11.68
C ARG A 298 -24.21 -11.82 12.50
N LYS A 299 -23.05 -11.53 11.87
CA LYS A 299 -21.76 -11.54 12.57
C LYS A 299 -21.71 -10.48 13.66
N SER A 300 -22.13 -9.25 13.36
CA SER A 300 -22.21 -8.15 14.30
C SER A 300 -23.05 -8.48 15.55
N ILE A 301 -24.26 -8.99 15.35
CA ILE A 301 -25.19 -9.31 16.44
C ILE A 301 -24.68 -10.47 17.30
N SER A 302 -24.05 -11.47 16.67
CA SER A 302 -23.52 -12.65 17.39
C SER A 302 -22.45 -12.29 18.45
N GLU A 303 -21.75 -11.17 18.27
CA GLU A 303 -20.68 -10.74 19.19
C GLU A 303 -21.19 -9.79 20.30
N LYS A 304 -22.49 -9.46 20.34
CA LYS A 304 -23.20 -8.73 21.41
C LYS A 304 -22.58 -7.36 21.81
N GLN A 305 -21.75 -6.77 20.96
CA GLN A 305 -21.07 -5.49 21.24
C GLN A 305 -21.49 -4.35 20.31
N GLY A 306 -22.51 -4.56 19.49
CA GLY A 306 -22.99 -3.57 18.54
C GLY A 306 -21.89 -3.04 17.62
N ASN A 307 -21.28 -3.97 16.88
CA ASN A 307 -20.10 -3.72 16.06
C ASN A 307 -20.47 -3.51 14.59
N VAL A 308 -19.60 -2.90 13.80
CA VAL A 308 -19.80 -2.78 12.36
C VAL A 308 -18.96 -3.85 11.65
N TYR A 309 -19.58 -4.63 10.76
CA TYR A 309 -18.89 -5.57 9.90
C TYR A 309 -19.17 -5.28 8.43
N PHE A 310 -18.19 -5.58 7.59
CA PHE A 310 -18.29 -5.52 6.14
C PHE A 310 -18.03 -6.90 5.53
N TYR A 311 -18.77 -7.25 4.46
CA TYR A 311 -18.58 -8.48 3.70
C TYR A 311 -18.74 -8.24 2.19
N ASP A 312 -17.76 -8.68 1.40
CA ASP A 312 -17.77 -8.56 -0.07
C ASP A 312 -18.14 -9.88 -0.79
N GLY A 313 -18.59 -10.89 -0.05
CA GLY A 313 -18.84 -12.24 -0.58
C GLY A 313 -17.65 -13.20 -0.44
N GLN A 314 -16.45 -12.70 -0.13
CA GLN A 314 -15.24 -13.50 0.07
C GLN A 314 -14.52 -13.13 1.37
N ASN A 315 -14.34 -11.85 1.63
CA ASN A 315 -13.61 -11.31 2.77
C ASN A 315 -14.55 -10.64 3.75
N VAL A 316 -14.30 -10.87 5.03
CA VAL A 316 -14.89 -10.12 6.13
C VAL A 316 -13.90 -9.05 6.58
N ILE A 317 -14.41 -7.85 6.82
CA ILE A 317 -13.66 -6.78 7.50
C ILE A 317 -14.43 -6.39 8.75
N GLY A 318 -13.77 -6.43 9.90
CA GLY A 318 -14.36 -5.93 11.14
C GLY A 318 -13.66 -6.47 12.39
N PRO A 319 -14.10 -6.01 13.58
CA PRO A 319 -15.09 -4.95 13.76
C PRO A 319 -14.52 -3.59 13.35
N ILE A 320 -15.21 -2.85 12.47
CA ILE A 320 -14.73 -1.57 11.92
C ILE A 320 -14.64 -0.54 13.06
N MET A 321 -13.64 0.35 12.99
CA MET A 321 -13.32 1.34 14.03
C MET A 321 -12.79 0.76 15.35
N SER A 322 -12.45 -0.53 15.39
CA SER A 322 -11.83 -1.14 16.56
C SER A 322 -10.32 -1.35 16.36
N LYS A 323 -9.57 -1.39 17.47
CA LYS A 323 -8.17 -1.87 17.44
C LYS A 323 -8.05 -3.29 16.85
N GLY A 324 -9.10 -4.09 17.01
CA GLY A 324 -9.22 -5.46 16.47
C GLY A 324 -9.65 -5.55 15.01
N GLN A 325 -9.85 -4.44 14.28
CA GLN A 325 -10.28 -4.49 12.88
C GLN A 325 -9.30 -5.29 12.03
N ILE A 326 -9.71 -6.43 11.50
CA ILE A 326 -8.90 -7.26 10.59
C ILE A 326 -9.67 -7.57 9.32
N LYS A 327 -8.94 -7.85 8.25
CA LYS A 327 -9.48 -8.41 7.00
C LYS A 327 -9.07 -9.88 6.92
N TYR A 328 -10.04 -10.76 6.73
CA TYR A 328 -9.79 -12.20 6.62
C TYR A 328 -10.78 -12.85 5.64
N LYS A 329 -10.42 -14.00 5.05
CA LYS A 329 -11.33 -14.72 4.16
C LYS A 329 -12.41 -15.43 4.98
N ASN A 330 -13.66 -15.36 4.53
CA ASN A 330 -14.76 -16.14 5.10
C ASN A 330 -14.73 -17.59 4.62
N LEU A 331 -14.31 -17.80 3.36
CA LEU A 331 -14.14 -19.10 2.75
C LEU A 331 -12.65 -19.45 2.75
N SER A 332 -12.31 -20.53 3.44
CA SER A 332 -10.95 -21.08 3.48
C SER A 332 -10.66 -21.86 2.20
N ASP A 333 -9.47 -21.67 1.63
CA ASP A 333 -8.99 -22.50 0.54
C ASP A 333 -8.52 -23.89 1.03
N GLU A 334 -8.23 -24.80 0.10
CA GLU A 334 -7.83 -26.17 0.42
C GLU A 334 -6.60 -26.22 1.34
N LYS A 335 -5.65 -25.29 1.14
CA LYS A 335 -4.44 -25.19 1.98
C LYS A 335 -4.79 -24.80 3.41
N THR A 336 -5.62 -23.78 3.61
CA THR A 336 -6.09 -23.40 4.95
C THR A 336 -6.88 -24.53 5.62
N ILE A 337 -7.70 -25.26 4.86
CA ILE A 337 -8.47 -26.40 5.39
C ILE A 337 -7.54 -27.54 5.83
N GLN A 338 -6.50 -27.84 5.05
CA GLN A 338 -5.51 -28.83 5.44
C GLN A 338 -4.76 -28.40 6.69
N LEU A 339 -4.29 -27.15 6.74
CA LEU A 339 -3.61 -26.59 7.91
C LEU A 339 -4.50 -26.60 9.16
N SER A 340 -5.80 -26.36 9.00
CA SER A 340 -6.81 -26.48 10.08
C SER A 340 -6.86 -27.87 10.68
N LYS A 341 -6.80 -28.92 9.85
CA LYS A 341 -6.79 -30.32 10.31
C LYS A 341 -5.48 -30.66 11.02
N GLU A 342 -4.35 -30.21 10.50
CA GLU A 342 -3.03 -30.50 11.05
C GLU A 342 -2.80 -29.81 12.40
N ILE A 343 -3.18 -28.54 12.52
CA ILE A 343 -3.05 -27.76 13.78
C ILE A 343 -4.17 -28.12 14.78
N GLY A 344 -5.34 -28.55 14.29
CA GLY A 344 -6.50 -28.84 15.11
C GLY A 344 -7.23 -27.58 15.62
N ILE A 345 -7.17 -26.47 14.88
CA ILE A 345 -7.98 -25.25 15.11
C ILE A 345 -8.88 -25.01 13.90
N SER A 346 -9.99 -24.27 14.06
CA SER A 346 -10.89 -24.03 12.92
C SER A 346 -10.20 -23.21 11.83
N SER A 347 -10.55 -23.49 10.57
CA SER A 347 -10.03 -22.77 9.41
C SER A 347 -10.31 -21.26 9.49
N GLN A 348 -11.45 -20.87 10.07
CA GLN A 348 -11.79 -19.49 10.39
C GLN A 348 -10.79 -18.81 11.36
N TYR A 349 -10.28 -19.53 12.37
CA TYR A 349 -9.24 -18.97 13.24
C TYR A 349 -7.91 -18.82 12.51
N ILE A 350 -7.57 -19.73 11.59
CA ILE A 350 -6.37 -19.57 10.74
C ILE A 350 -6.51 -18.33 9.86
N GLU A 351 -7.64 -18.16 9.16
CA GLU A 351 -7.87 -16.97 8.33
C GLU A 351 -7.81 -15.67 9.16
N LYS A 352 -8.38 -15.67 10.37
CA LYS A 352 -8.27 -14.54 11.28
C LYS A 352 -6.83 -14.24 11.69
N ILE A 353 -6.04 -15.26 12.03
CA ILE A 353 -4.63 -15.11 12.37
C ILE A 353 -3.83 -14.56 11.18
N ASN A 354 -4.05 -15.10 9.98
CA ASN A 354 -3.45 -14.57 8.75
C ASN A 354 -3.85 -13.10 8.55
N GLY A 355 -5.10 -12.74 8.84
CA GLY A 355 -5.56 -11.35 8.87
C GLY A 355 -4.81 -10.46 9.87
N VAL A 356 -4.49 -10.98 11.06
CA VAL A 356 -3.66 -10.28 12.07
C VAL A 356 -2.22 -10.08 11.56
N ILE A 357 -1.61 -11.13 11.01
CA ILE A 357 -0.24 -11.10 10.46
C ILE A 357 -0.16 -10.05 9.35
N ASN A 358 -1.09 -10.09 8.40
CA ASN A 358 -1.14 -9.15 7.28
C ASN A 358 -1.35 -7.70 7.75
N LYS A 359 -2.19 -7.48 8.77
CA LYS A 359 -2.43 -6.14 9.32
C LYS A 359 -1.17 -5.55 9.96
N LEU A 360 -0.42 -6.36 10.71
CA LEU A 360 0.68 -5.87 11.54
C LEU A 360 2.06 -6.04 10.89
N GLY A 361 2.16 -6.76 9.77
CA GLY A 361 3.42 -7.00 9.07
C GLY A 361 4.42 -7.84 9.88
N ARG A 362 3.94 -8.57 10.91
CA ARG A 362 4.74 -9.44 11.76
C ARG A 362 3.98 -10.73 12.08
N ASP A 363 4.72 -11.78 12.43
CA ASP A 363 4.21 -13.13 12.72
C ASP A 363 4.41 -13.56 14.19
N GLU A 364 4.90 -12.65 15.05
CA GLU A 364 5.20 -12.93 16.46
C GLU A 364 4.22 -12.21 17.38
N PHE A 365 3.56 -12.94 18.30
CA PHE A 365 2.55 -12.35 19.19
C PHE A 365 2.55 -12.98 20.58
N THR A 366 2.15 -12.20 21.58
CA THR A 366 1.76 -12.73 22.89
C THR A 366 0.30 -13.20 22.89
N SER A 367 -0.05 -14.04 23.88
CA SER A 367 -1.45 -14.45 24.11
C SER A 367 -2.39 -13.27 24.32
N GLN A 368 -1.93 -12.24 25.01
CA GLN A 368 -2.71 -11.03 25.29
C GLN A 368 -2.95 -10.23 24.01
N GLU A 369 -1.91 -9.96 23.22
CA GLU A 369 -2.05 -9.23 21.95
C GLU A 369 -3.04 -9.93 21.01
N LEU A 370 -2.91 -11.26 20.87
CA LEU A 370 -3.80 -12.03 20.01
C LEU A 370 -5.24 -12.03 20.54
N ALA A 371 -5.42 -12.13 21.86
CA ALA A 371 -6.73 -12.08 22.51
C ALA A 371 -7.43 -10.74 22.29
N GLU A 372 -6.71 -9.63 22.46
CA GLU A 372 -7.22 -8.28 22.25
C GLU A 372 -7.64 -8.07 20.78
N ILE A 373 -6.79 -8.45 19.83
CA ILE A 373 -7.07 -8.23 18.41
C ILE A 373 -8.24 -9.12 17.94
N LEU A 374 -8.26 -10.39 18.34
CA LEU A 374 -9.32 -11.32 17.93
C LEU A 374 -10.61 -11.17 18.75
N SER A 375 -10.62 -10.29 19.76
CA SER A 375 -11.73 -10.11 20.70
C SER A 375 -12.17 -11.42 21.37
N ILE A 376 -11.19 -12.22 21.81
CA ILE A 376 -11.40 -13.49 22.52
C ILE A 376 -10.76 -13.43 23.91
N SER A 377 -11.10 -14.39 24.77
CA SER A 377 -10.41 -14.48 26.07
C SER A 377 -8.95 -14.89 25.91
N GLU A 378 -8.09 -14.40 26.80
CA GLU A 378 -6.68 -14.79 26.82
C GLU A 378 -6.49 -16.31 26.96
N ARG A 379 -7.41 -16.99 27.68
CA ARG A 379 -7.45 -18.45 27.75
C ARG A 379 -7.67 -19.10 26.38
N SER A 380 -8.55 -18.53 25.56
CA SER A 380 -8.81 -19.01 24.20
C SER A 380 -7.60 -18.79 23.30
N ALA A 381 -6.98 -17.61 23.37
CA ALA A 381 -5.76 -17.29 22.64
C ALA A 381 -4.62 -18.24 23.02
N ASN A 382 -4.40 -18.48 24.32
CA ASN A 382 -3.42 -19.45 24.82
C ASN A 382 -3.66 -20.87 24.28
N ARG A 383 -4.92 -21.32 24.22
CA ARG A 383 -5.25 -22.65 23.67
C ARG A 383 -4.93 -22.75 22.17
N ILE A 384 -5.19 -21.69 21.41
CA ILE A 384 -4.87 -21.63 19.98
C ILE A 384 -3.35 -21.66 19.78
N LEU A 385 -2.63 -20.78 20.48
CA LEU A 385 -1.19 -20.66 20.40
C LEU A 385 -0.47 -21.96 20.82
N LYS A 386 -0.95 -22.62 21.88
CA LYS A 386 -0.42 -23.92 22.29
C LYS A 386 -0.55 -24.98 21.19
N LYS A 387 -1.70 -25.07 20.53
CA LYS A 387 -1.90 -26.02 19.42
C LYS A 387 -0.96 -25.75 18.25
N ILE A 388 -0.70 -24.48 17.95
CA ILE A 388 0.23 -24.06 16.90
C ILE A 388 1.66 -24.50 17.24
N ILE A 389 2.08 -24.35 18.50
CA ILE A 389 3.40 -24.82 18.96
C ILE A 389 3.48 -26.34 18.94
N ASP A 390 2.51 -27.03 19.55
CA ASP A 390 2.51 -28.49 19.72
C ASP A 390 2.55 -29.24 18.36
N THR A 391 2.11 -28.59 17.28
CA THR A 391 2.09 -29.15 15.91
C THR A 391 3.25 -28.65 15.04
N GLY A 392 4.21 -27.90 15.60
CA GLY A 392 5.41 -27.42 14.89
C GLY A 392 5.15 -26.24 13.95
N TYR A 393 3.96 -25.65 14.02
CA TYR A 393 3.55 -24.46 13.26
C TYR A 393 3.83 -23.15 13.99
N GLY A 394 4.50 -23.20 15.13
CA GLY A 394 5.04 -22.02 15.81
C GLY A 394 6.14 -22.36 16.80
N GLU A 395 6.89 -21.34 17.19
CA GLU A 395 8.01 -21.46 18.13
C GLU A 395 8.01 -20.28 19.12
N GLU A 396 8.58 -20.49 20.31
CA GLU A 396 8.78 -19.39 21.25
C GLU A 396 9.96 -18.53 20.75
N SER A 397 9.70 -17.28 20.36
CA SER A 397 10.71 -16.41 19.74
C SER A 397 11.53 -15.65 20.76
N ASN A 398 10.90 -15.07 21.80
CA ASN A 398 11.55 -14.29 22.86
C ASN A 398 10.67 -14.16 24.12
N LEU A 399 11.32 -13.97 25.28
CA LEU A 399 10.68 -13.56 26.54
C LEU A 399 10.55 -12.03 26.59
N GLU A 400 9.34 -11.52 26.76
CA GLU A 400 9.11 -10.12 27.07
C GLU A 400 9.07 -9.95 28.60
N ASN A 401 10.03 -9.20 29.14
CA ASN A 401 10.04 -8.85 30.57
C ASN A 401 8.88 -7.86 30.81
N SER A 402 7.93 -8.21 31.68
CA SER A 402 6.87 -7.28 32.06
C SER A 402 7.44 -6.14 32.92
N LEU A 403 7.07 -4.89 32.63
CA LEU A 403 7.40 -3.71 33.45
C LEU A 403 6.64 -3.66 34.80
N GLY A 404 5.92 -4.72 35.17
CA GLY A 404 5.14 -4.84 36.41
C GLY A 404 5.09 -6.28 36.93
N PRO A 405 4.49 -6.52 38.12
CA PRO A 405 4.44 -7.85 38.72
C PRO A 405 3.62 -8.81 37.85
N GLY A 406 4.25 -9.89 37.39
CA GLY A 406 3.63 -10.90 36.54
C GLY A 406 4.64 -11.94 36.04
N ARG A 407 4.13 -13.08 35.54
CA ARG A 407 4.95 -14.12 34.90
C ARG A 407 5.47 -13.59 33.54
N PRO A 408 6.71 -13.91 33.13
CA PRO A 408 7.26 -13.50 31.84
C PRO A 408 6.32 -13.85 30.68
N ARG A 409 6.13 -12.91 29.74
CA ARG A 409 5.22 -13.07 28.62
C ARG A 409 5.97 -13.69 27.44
N ARG A 410 5.47 -14.81 26.94
CA ARG A 410 6.10 -15.53 25.82
C ARG A 410 5.58 -14.98 24.51
N LYS A 411 6.47 -14.53 23.63
CA LYS A 411 6.14 -14.25 22.24
C LYS A 411 6.25 -15.54 21.44
N ILE A 412 5.23 -15.79 20.64
CA ILE A 412 5.12 -16.99 19.82
C ILE A 412 5.15 -16.54 18.36
N LYS A 413 6.17 -17.03 17.64
CA LYS A 413 6.31 -16.84 16.20
C LYS A 413 5.53 -17.91 15.47
N MET A 414 4.64 -17.49 14.58
CA MET A 414 3.77 -18.37 13.81
C MET A 414 4.35 -18.64 12.42
N LYS A 415 4.40 -19.91 12.02
CA LYS A 415 4.93 -20.39 10.73
C LYS A 415 3.81 -20.97 9.86
N LEU A 416 2.75 -20.20 9.65
CA LEU A 416 1.55 -20.64 8.92
C LEU A 416 1.70 -20.60 7.39
N SER A 417 2.82 -20.07 6.90
CA SER A 417 3.14 -19.87 5.48
C SER A 417 4.27 -20.80 5.02
N LYS A 418 4.11 -22.12 5.18
CA LYS A 418 5.05 -23.09 4.60
C LYS A 418 4.77 -23.35 3.13
#